data_AF-A0A7I0JW52-F1
#
_entry.id   AF-A0A7I0JW52-F1
#
_cell.length_a   1.000
_cell.length_b   1.000
_cell.length_c   1.000
_cell.angle_alpha   90.00
_cell.angle_beta   90.00
_cell.angle_gamma   90.00
#
_symmetry.space_group_name_H-M   'P 1'
#
loop_
_entity.id
_entity.type
_entity.pdbx_description
1 polymer ?
#
loop_
_entity_poly.entity_id
_entity_poly.type
_entity_poly.pdbx_seq_one_letter_code
_entity_poly.pdbx_strand_id
1 'polypeptide(L)'
;MKSDINRSWRMTGFGLPRLELAEGRVPEPGPHELLVRIKAISLNYKDRMIVDGVLIPDLAFPFVPTSDAVGEVVAVGGGVSRFRTGQRVLGQVIADWPDGDAPPVLHQHTLGSSLPGTLSDYLLLHEDAAVLAPPSLNDAEASTLPIAALTAWFAMAEATRPVPGQTVLIQGTGGVSLFALQFAHAFGLRAIVTSSSDGKLERAKTLGAWQVINYRAKPAWDEVARELTGGAGVNHILEMVGGDNARRSLDALAADGRLSIIGLLGSMELSFPIVPFLRNRIVVQGISIGHRRAFERMNEAIEALAIKPVIDKVFGFDEVPRAFEHLEKGPFGKIVIATA
;
A
#
# COMPACT_ATOMS: atom_id res chain seq x y z
N MET A 1 5.27 33.79 -18.85
CA MET A 1 5.82 33.02 -17.73
C MET A 1 4.70 32.84 -16.72
N LYS A 2 4.00 31.70 -16.74
CA LYS A 2 3.07 31.38 -15.65
C LYS A 2 3.93 31.13 -14.42
N SER A 3 3.61 31.79 -13.32
CA SER A 3 4.33 31.70 -12.06
C SER A 3 4.50 30.23 -11.64
N ASP A 4 5.74 29.78 -11.49
CA ASP A 4 6.15 28.46 -11.00
C ASP A 4 5.83 28.30 -9.51
N ILE A 5 4.54 28.22 -9.20
CA ILE A 5 4.02 27.96 -7.86
C ILE A 5 3.91 26.45 -7.68
N ASN A 6 4.52 25.95 -6.61
CA ASN A 6 4.30 24.61 -6.10
C ASN A 6 3.36 24.68 -4.90
N ARG A 7 2.09 24.34 -5.09
CA ARG A 7 1.15 24.22 -3.96
C ARG A 7 1.40 22.90 -3.26
N SER A 8 1.32 22.90 -1.93
CA SER A 8 1.52 21.71 -1.11
C SER A 8 0.66 21.80 0.14
N TRP A 9 0.04 20.71 0.53
CA TRP A 9 -0.56 20.63 1.86
C TRP A 9 0.51 20.25 2.86
N ARG A 10 0.61 21.01 3.95
CA ARG A 10 1.64 20.86 4.97
C ARG A 10 1.01 20.75 6.33
N MET A 11 1.53 19.85 7.13
CA MET A 11 1.27 19.78 8.55
C MET A 11 2.05 20.89 9.25
N THR A 12 1.36 21.76 9.98
CA THR A 12 1.92 22.74 10.93
C THR A 12 1.91 22.22 12.37
N GLY A 13 1.36 21.02 12.56
CA GLY A 13 1.22 20.27 13.81
C GLY A 13 0.43 18.99 13.53
N PHE A 14 0.15 18.20 14.57
CA PHE A 14 -0.70 17.00 14.44
C PHE A 14 -2.20 17.33 14.36
N GLY A 15 -2.94 16.45 13.70
CA GLY A 15 -4.39 16.51 13.45
C GLY A 15 -4.75 17.20 12.13
N LEU A 16 -5.86 16.78 11.52
CA LEU A 16 -6.36 17.36 10.27
C LEU A 16 -6.55 18.89 10.28
N PRO A 17 -6.97 19.55 11.38
CA PRO A 17 -7.05 21.01 11.44
C PRO A 17 -5.71 21.74 11.27
N ARG A 18 -4.58 21.05 11.39
CA ARG A 18 -3.22 21.56 11.19
C ARG A 18 -2.65 21.22 9.81
N LEU A 19 -3.47 20.63 8.94
CA LEU A 19 -3.11 20.39 7.55
C LEU A 19 -3.55 21.60 6.71
N GLU A 20 -2.59 22.38 6.26
CA GLU A 20 -2.83 23.69 5.63
C GLU A 20 -2.25 23.72 4.22
N LEU A 21 -2.96 24.36 3.28
CA LEU A 21 -2.47 24.59 1.93
C LEU A 21 -1.46 25.73 1.95
N ALA A 22 -0.26 25.48 1.42
CA ALA A 22 0.82 26.44 1.30
C ALA A 22 1.35 26.51 -0.12
N GLU A 23 1.78 27.71 -0.51
CA GLU A 23 2.42 27.96 -1.80
C GLU A 23 3.94 28.13 -1.62
N GLY A 24 4.71 27.58 -2.56
CA GLY A 24 6.15 27.73 -2.60
C GLY A 24 6.66 27.85 -4.04
N ARG A 25 7.98 27.96 -4.19
CA ARG A 25 8.61 27.89 -5.51
C ARG A 25 8.67 26.43 -5.97
N VAL A 26 8.52 26.20 -7.27
CA VAL A 26 8.89 24.91 -7.87
C VAL A 26 10.40 24.68 -7.63
N PRO A 27 10.80 23.53 -7.07
CA PRO A 27 12.20 23.24 -6.81
C PRO A 27 12.96 22.94 -8.11
N GLU A 28 14.24 23.25 -8.15
CA GLU A 28 15.13 22.89 -9.26
C GLU A 28 15.76 21.51 -8.98
N PRO A 29 15.81 20.59 -9.95
CA PRO A 29 16.40 19.27 -9.74
C PRO A 29 17.92 19.36 -9.62
N GLY A 30 18.47 18.70 -8.59
CA GLY A 30 19.89 18.39 -8.48
C GLY A 30 20.37 17.37 -9.53
N PRO A 31 21.68 17.03 -9.57
CA PRO A 31 22.29 16.27 -10.66
C PRO A 31 21.61 14.94 -10.99
N HIS A 32 21.15 14.19 -9.99
CA HIS A 32 20.50 12.87 -10.14
C HIS A 32 19.00 12.90 -9.82
N GLU A 33 18.41 14.10 -9.82
CA GLU A 33 17.00 14.28 -9.46
C GLU A 33 16.12 14.51 -10.68
N LEU A 34 14.89 14.05 -10.55
CA LEU A 34 13.77 14.30 -11.46
C LEU A 34 12.90 15.37 -10.80
N LEU A 35 12.55 16.41 -11.55
CA LEU A 35 11.43 17.26 -11.19
C LEU A 35 10.16 16.62 -11.76
N VAL A 36 9.27 16.20 -10.88
CA VAL A 36 8.04 15.49 -11.24
C VAL A 36 6.84 16.38 -10.95
N ARG A 37 6.05 16.68 -11.98
CA ARG A 37 4.73 17.29 -11.82
C ARG A 37 3.73 16.20 -11.45
N ILE A 38 3.24 16.23 -10.22
CA ILE A 38 2.31 15.25 -9.69
C ILE A 38 0.95 15.39 -10.42
N LYS A 39 0.35 14.25 -10.76
CA LYS A 39 -0.96 14.15 -11.44
C LYS A 39 -2.04 13.57 -10.52
N ALA A 40 -1.65 12.60 -9.69
CA ALA A 40 -2.54 12.01 -8.70
C ALA A 40 -1.74 11.43 -7.53
N ILE A 41 -2.34 11.48 -6.35
CA ILE A 41 -1.82 10.97 -5.08
C ILE A 41 -2.81 9.96 -4.55
N SER A 42 -2.36 8.88 -3.93
CA SER A 42 -3.26 7.95 -3.25
C SER A 42 -3.02 7.93 -1.75
N LEU A 43 -4.10 7.88 -0.98
CA LEU A 43 -4.01 7.85 0.48
C LEU A 43 -3.83 6.41 0.98
N ASN A 44 -3.04 6.27 2.03
CA ASN A 44 -2.85 5.06 2.81
C ASN A 44 -3.23 5.32 4.27
N TYR A 45 -3.64 4.28 5.00
CA TYR A 45 -4.00 4.45 6.41
C TYR A 45 -2.84 4.99 7.26
N LYS A 46 -1.59 4.64 6.89
CA LYS A 46 -0.40 5.22 7.54
C LYS A 46 -0.37 6.75 7.48
N ASP A 47 -0.88 7.35 6.40
CA ASP A 47 -0.86 8.81 6.23
C ASP A 47 -1.76 9.46 7.30
N ARG A 48 -2.89 8.82 7.62
CA ARG A 48 -3.76 9.25 8.73
C ARG A 48 -3.03 9.17 10.07
N MET A 49 -2.35 8.05 10.32
CA MET A 49 -1.60 7.84 11.56
C MET A 49 -0.44 8.84 11.72
N ILE A 50 0.22 9.24 10.63
CA ILE A 50 1.24 10.29 10.65
C ILE A 50 0.57 11.63 10.93
N VAL A 51 -0.55 11.93 10.25
CA VAL A 51 -1.31 13.17 10.49
C VAL A 51 -1.71 13.30 11.96
N ASP A 52 -2.14 12.21 12.60
CA ASP A 52 -2.53 12.19 14.02
C ASP A 52 -1.36 12.13 15.02
N GLY A 53 -0.12 11.97 14.55
CA GLY A 53 1.04 11.81 15.43
C GLY A 53 1.12 10.46 16.14
N VAL A 54 0.40 9.45 15.63
CA VAL A 54 0.42 8.09 16.18
C VAL A 54 1.63 7.31 15.66
N LEU A 55 1.98 7.46 14.38
CA LEU A 55 3.06 6.67 13.77
C LEU A 55 4.45 7.29 13.97
N ILE A 56 4.56 8.62 13.95
CA ILE A 56 5.81 9.38 14.09
C ILE A 56 5.55 10.55 15.05
N PRO A 57 5.57 10.31 16.37
CA PRO A 57 5.19 11.32 17.37
C PRO A 57 6.19 12.48 17.49
N ASP A 58 7.42 12.30 17.01
CA ASP A 58 8.53 13.27 17.02
C ASP A 58 8.76 13.95 15.66
N LEU A 59 7.75 13.92 14.78
CA LEU A 59 7.81 14.54 13.46
C LEU A 59 8.10 16.06 13.55
N ALA A 60 9.07 16.51 12.76
CA ALA A 60 9.40 17.93 12.63
C ALA A 60 8.43 18.65 11.67
N PHE A 61 8.06 19.89 12.00
CA PHE A 61 7.16 20.73 11.20
C PHE A 61 7.88 21.95 10.61
N PRO A 62 7.44 22.48 9.44
CA PRO A 62 6.32 21.99 8.61
C PRO A 62 6.68 20.72 7.82
N PHE A 63 5.68 19.86 7.59
CA PHE A 63 5.89 18.57 6.91
C PHE A 63 4.85 18.32 5.81
N VAL A 64 5.27 17.91 4.61
CA VAL A 64 4.35 17.47 3.54
C VAL A 64 4.05 15.98 3.76
N PRO A 65 2.80 15.56 3.99
CA PRO A 65 2.48 14.15 4.21
C PRO A 65 2.27 13.38 2.90
N THR A 66 1.86 12.10 3.03
CA THR A 66 1.59 11.09 1.98
C THR A 66 2.81 10.58 1.24
N SER A 67 2.75 9.34 0.76
CA SER A 67 3.87 8.67 0.07
C SER A 67 3.60 8.31 -1.38
N ASP A 68 2.34 8.08 -1.75
CA ASP A 68 2.02 7.51 -3.05
C ASP A 68 1.62 8.61 -4.02
N ALA A 69 2.35 8.73 -5.12
CA ALA A 69 1.98 9.58 -6.23
C ALA A 69 2.42 9.02 -7.57
N VAL A 70 1.70 9.42 -8.61
CA VAL A 70 2.17 9.37 -9.99
C VAL A 70 2.32 10.78 -10.51
N GLY A 71 3.33 10.99 -11.34
CA GLY A 71 3.53 12.26 -11.99
C GLY A 71 4.30 12.14 -13.30
N GLU A 72 4.42 13.27 -13.98
CA GLU A 72 5.15 13.42 -15.23
C GLU A 72 6.49 14.10 -14.95
N VAL A 73 7.60 13.54 -15.46
CA VAL A 73 8.91 14.17 -15.39
C VAL A 73 8.92 15.42 -16.26
N VAL A 74 9.11 16.61 -15.66
CA VAL A 74 9.13 17.89 -16.38
C VAL A 74 10.53 18.48 -16.52
N ALA A 75 11.48 18.08 -15.68
CA ALA A 75 12.90 18.37 -15.82
C ALA A 75 13.73 17.25 -15.19
N VAL A 76 14.99 17.14 -15.62
CA VAL A 76 15.97 16.18 -15.09
C VAL A 76 17.30 16.88 -14.83
N GLY A 77 18.00 16.45 -13.78
CA GLY A 77 19.38 16.83 -13.56
C GLY A 77 20.34 16.27 -14.61
N GLY A 78 21.50 16.91 -14.78
CA GLY A 78 22.48 16.53 -15.81
C GLY A 78 23.15 15.16 -15.63
N GLY A 79 23.04 14.56 -14.44
CA GLY A 79 23.54 13.22 -14.12
C GLY A 79 22.49 12.11 -14.22
N VAL A 80 21.22 12.45 -14.47
CA VAL A 80 20.14 11.47 -14.63
C VAL A 80 20.37 10.62 -15.87
N SER A 81 20.25 9.30 -15.70
CA SER A 81 20.48 8.32 -16.78
C SER A 81 19.29 7.40 -17.02
N ARG A 82 18.42 7.19 -16.02
CA ARG A 82 17.29 6.24 -16.10
C ARG A 82 16.01 6.83 -16.69
N PHE A 83 15.87 8.16 -16.68
CA PHE A 83 14.63 8.84 -17.07
C PHE A 83 14.86 10.06 -17.95
N ARG A 84 13.79 10.47 -18.65
CA ARG A 84 13.73 11.68 -19.48
C ARG A 84 12.39 12.39 -19.28
N THR A 85 12.36 13.67 -19.66
CA THR A 85 11.14 14.48 -19.62
C THR A 85 9.98 13.86 -20.41
N GLY A 86 8.76 14.02 -19.93
CA GLY A 86 7.52 13.49 -20.49
C GLY A 86 7.17 12.06 -20.04
N GLN A 87 8.04 11.38 -19.30
CA GLN A 87 7.74 10.05 -18.76
C GLN A 87 6.85 10.13 -17.52
N ARG A 88 5.90 9.19 -17.42
CA ARG A 88 5.09 8.98 -16.20
C ARG A 88 5.85 8.08 -15.24
N VAL A 89 6.04 8.56 -14.01
CA VAL A 89 6.82 7.88 -12.97
C VAL A 89 6.05 7.79 -11.66
N LEU A 90 6.39 6.77 -10.88
CA LEU A 90 5.92 6.50 -9.53
C LEU A 90 7.09 6.59 -8.57
N GLY A 91 6.86 7.12 -7.37
CA GLY A 91 7.87 7.15 -6.31
C GLY A 91 8.04 5.78 -5.65
N GLN A 92 9.27 5.27 -5.60
CA GLN A 92 9.64 4.16 -4.74
C GLN A 92 9.67 4.66 -3.29
N VAL A 93 8.75 4.17 -2.46
CA VAL A 93 8.50 4.76 -1.14
C VAL A 93 9.67 4.60 -0.18
N ILE A 94 10.33 3.43 -0.17
CA ILE A 94 11.59 3.22 0.56
C ILE A 94 12.71 3.46 -0.45
N ALA A 95 13.17 4.71 -0.50
CA ALA A 95 13.94 5.28 -1.60
C ALA A 95 15.34 4.65 -1.78
N ASP A 96 15.91 4.12 -0.69
CA ASP A 96 17.24 3.52 -0.63
C ASP A 96 17.23 1.98 -0.69
N TRP A 97 16.11 1.38 -1.11
CA TRP A 97 15.99 -0.07 -1.26
C TRP A 97 15.78 -0.50 -2.72
N PRO A 98 16.86 -0.60 -3.52
CA PRO A 98 16.75 -0.93 -4.94
C PRO A 98 16.37 -2.40 -5.16
N ASP A 99 16.97 -3.32 -4.40
CA ASP A 99 16.73 -4.76 -4.51
C ASP A 99 17.24 -5.52 -3.27
N GLY A 100 16.93 -6.81 -3.20
CA GLY A 100 17.55 -7.77 -2.31
C GLY A 100 17.08 -7.66 -0.87
N ASP A 101 17.99 -8.00 0.05
CA ASP A 101 17.76 -7.86 1.48
C ASP A 101 17.53 -6.39 1.85
N ALA A 102 16.80 -6.18 2.95
CA ALA A 102 16.50 -4.84 3.43
C ALA A 102 17.79 -4.07 3.79
N PRO A 103 17.83 -2.73 3.62
CA PRO A 103 18.94 -1.93 4.12
C PRO A 103 19.11 -2.12 5.65
N PRO A 104 20.33 -1.90 6.20
CA PRO A 104 20.61 -2.11 7.62
C PRO A 104 19.66 -1.37 8.56
N VAL A 105 19.19 -0.19 8.13
CA VAL A 105 18.17 0.59 8.83
C VAL A 105 17.02 0.87 7.86
N LEU A 106 15.99 0.02 7.92
CA LEU A 106 14.78 0.24 7.13
C LEU A 106 14.09 1.54 7.56
N HIS A 107 13.48 2.23 6.60
CA HIS A 107 12.79 3.51 6.79
C HIS A 107 13.67 4.74 7.08
N GLN A 108 15.00 4.63 6.93
CA GLN A 108 15.87 5.80 7.00
C GLN A 108 15.57 6.82 5.88
N HIS A 109 15.23 6.34 4.68
CA HIS A 109 14.84 7.19 3.53
C HIS A 109 13.47 6.77 2.99
N THR A 110 12.39 7.24 3.63
CA THR A 110 11.01 6.90 3.24
C THR A 110 10.19 8.14 2.94
N LEU A 111 9.65 8.22 1.73
CA LEU A 111 8.77 9.31 1.28
C LEU A 111 7.54 9.41 2.19
N GLY A 112 7.18 10.64 2.58
CA GLY A 112 6.06 10.89 3.48
C GLY A 112 6.27 10.28 4.87
N SER A 113 7.53 10.12 5.28
CA SER A 113 7.92 9.71 6.64
C SER A 113 9.22 10.43 7.02
N SER A 114 10.38 9.81 6.83
CA SER A 114 11.69 10.43 7.07
C SER A 114 12.12 11.42 5.97
N LEU A 115 11.53 11.29 4.78
CA LEU A 115 11.62 12.26 3.69
C LEU A 115 10.29 13.00 3.53
N PRO A 116 10.29 14.23 2.97
CA PRO A 116 9.06 14.92 2.57
C PRO A 116 8.15 14.03 1.72
N GLY A 117 6.85 14.18 1.91
CA GLY A 117 5.83 13.44 1.20
C GLY A 117 5.46 14.01 -0.16
N THR A 118 4.40 13.45 -0.73
CA THR A 118 4.00 13.65 -2.12
C THR A 118 2.83 14.61 -2.31
N LEU A 119 2.24 15.12 -1.23
CA LEU A 119 1.03 15.95 -1.24
C LEU A 119 1.28 17.40 -1.72
N SER A 120 1.74 17.52 -2.96
CA SER A 120 2.17 18.75 -3.63
C SER A 120 1.98 18.68 -5.15
N ASP A 121 1.97 19.83 -5.83
CA ASP A 121 1.91 19.90 -7.30
C ASP A 121 3.23 19.40 -7.94
N TYR A 122 4.38 19.62 -7.29
CA TYR A 122 5.70 19.19 -7.77
C TYR A 122 6.54 18.56 -6.65
N LEU A 123 7.27 17.51 -7.00
CA LEU A 123 8.17 16.78 -6.11
C LEU A 123 9.51 16.52 -6.80
N LEU A 124 10.59 16.55 -6.03
CA LEU A 124 11.89 16.02 -6.45
C LEU A 124 12.00 14.55 -6.06
N LEU A 125 12.41 13.72 -7.00
CA LEU A 125 12.76 12.32 -6.75
C LEU A 125 14.17 12.06 -7.26
N HIS A 126 15.01 11.42 -6.47
CA HIS A 126 16.23 10.82 -7.00
C HIS A 126 15.85 9.79 -8.06
N GLU A 127 16.61 9.66 -9.15
CA GLU A 127 16.30 8.70 -10.22
C GLU A 127 16.18 7.27 -9.67
N ASP A 128 16.97 6.93 -8.65
CA ASP A 128 16.88 5.63 -7.97
C ASP A 128 15.62 5.40 -7.13
N ALA A 129 14.92 6.46 -6.77
CA ALA A 129 13.64 6.42 -6.06
C ALA A 129 12.44 6.55 -7.00
N ALA A 130 12.62 6.27 -8.30
CA ALA A 130 11.56 6.29 -9.30
C ALA A 130 11.45 4.98 -10.08
N VAL A 131 10.22 4.65 -10.50
CA VAL A 131 9.89 3.57 -11.44
C VAL A 131 8.90 4.07 -12.49
N LEU A 132 8.87 3.44 -13.67
CA LEU A 132 7.89 3.79 -14.71
C LEU A 132 6.47 3.36 -14.31
N ALA A 133 5.49 4.22 -14.57
CA ALA A 133 4.09 3.87 -14.42
C ALA A 133 3.64 2.92 -15.57
N PRO A 134 2.79 1.92 -15.30
CA PRO A 134 2.22 1.09 -16.36
C PRO A 134 1.42 1.94 -17.36
N PRO A 135 1.66 1.79 -18.68
CA PRO A 135 1.02 2.62 -19.69
C PRO A 135 -0.49 2.41 -19.78
N SER A 136 -1.00 1.22 -19.47
CA SER A 136 -2.45 0.93 -19.50
C SER A 136 -3.24 1.60 -18.37
N LEU A 137 -2.58 2.11 -17.34
CA LEU A 137 -3.24 2.71 -16.17
C LEU A 137 -3.34 4.23 -16.30
N ASN A 138 -4.51 4.78 -15.96
CA ASN A 138 -4.67 6.23 -15.80
C ASN A 138 -3.93 6.73 -14.54
N ASP A 139 -3.87 8.05 -14.34
CA ASP A 139 -3.11 8.62 -13.21
C ASP A 139 -3.66 8.23 -11.85
N ALA A 140 -4.99 8.19 -11.71
CA ALA A 140 -5.62 7.76 -10.47
C ALA A 140 -5.34 6.29 -10.16
N GLU A 141 -5.35 5.42 -11.17
CA GLU A 141 -5.00 4.00 -11.04
C GLU A 141 -3.52 3.83 -10.67
N ALA A 142 -2.61 4.46 -11.43
CA ALA A 142 -1.17 4.31 -11.22
C ALA A 142 -0.72 4.81 -9.84
N SER A 143 -1.32 5.89 -9.33
CA SER A 143 -0.95 6.42 -8.01
C SER A 143 -1.24 5.48 -6.85
N THR A 144 -2.00 4.40 -7.06
CA THR A 144 -2.33 3.42 -5.99
C THR A 144 -1.28 2.34 -5.77
N LEU A 145 -0.31 2.24 -6.67
CA LEU A 145 0.66 1.14 -6.69
C LEU A 145 1.77 1.20 -5.62
N PRO A 146 2.36 2.37 -5.29
CA PRO A 146 3.60 2.44 -4.52
C PRO A 146 3.58 1.76 -3.14
N ILE A 147 2.48 1.89 -2.38
CA ILE A 147 2.33 1.15 -1.11
C ILE A 147 1.40 -0.03 -1.29
N ALA A 148 0.15 0.20 -1.70
CA ALA A 148 -0.88 -0.80 -1.54
C ALA A 148 -0.66 -2.04 -2.42
N ALA A 149 -0.37 -1.82 -3.70
CA ALA A 149 -0.06 -2.92 -4.62
C ALA A 149 1.28 -3.55 -4.27
N LEU A 150 2.33 -2.75 -4.04
CA LEU A 150 3.67 -3.26 -3.77
C LEU A 150 3.72 -4.11 -2.50
N THR A 151 3.01 -3.71 -1.44
CA THR A 151 2.92 -4.50 -0.20
C THR A 151 2.26 -5.86 -0.46
N ALA A 152 1.16 -5.90 -1.22
CA ALA A 152 0.47 -7.14 -1.55
C ALA A 152 1.35 -8.04 -2.45
N TRP A 153 2.00 -7.45 -3.46
CA TRP A 153 2.93 -8.15 -4.33
C TRP A 153 4.12 -8.71 -3.56
N PHE A 154 4.73 -7.92 -2.68
CA PHE A 154 5.87 -8.37 -1.89
C PHE A 154 5.50 -9.50 -0.94
N ALA A 155 4.35 -9.39 -0.26
CA ALA A 155 3.84 -10.46 0.59
C ALA A 155 3.61 -11.77 -0.18
N MET A 156 3.06 -11.69 -1.39
CA MET A 156 2.65 -12.87 -2.15
C MET A 156 3.75 -13.38 -3.08
N ALA A 157 4.25 -12.56 -4.00
CA ALA A 157 5.21 -12.96 -5.02
C ALA A 157 6.65 -13.07 -4.50
N GLU A 158 7.08 -12.19 -3.59
CA GLU A 158 8.48 -12.17 -3.13
C GLU A 158 8.69 -13.05 -1.91
N ALA A 159 7.94 -12.80 -0.85
CA ALA A 159 8.11 -13.46 0.45
C ALA A 159 7.53 -14.88 0.47
N THR A 160 6.41 -15.11 -0.23
CA THR A 160 5.64 -16.35 -0.11
C THR A 160 5.84 -17.30 -1.28
N ARG A 161 5.73 -16.82 -2.53
CA ARG A 161 5.76 -17.60 -3.77
C ARG A 161 4.71 -18.72 -3.78
N PRO A 162 3.41 -18.36 -3.80
CA PRO A 162 2.33 -19.33 -3.66
C PRO A 162 2.23 -20.25 -4.88
N VAL A 163 1.70 -21.44 -4.65
CA VAL A 163 1.44 -22.44 -5.69
C VAL A 163 -0.02 -22.36 -6.13
N PRO A 164 -0.34 -22.38 -7.43
CA PRO A 164 -1.72 -22.42 -7.91
C PRO A 164 -2.55 -23.53 -7.22
N GLY A 165 -3.81 -23.22 -6.90
CA GLY A 165 -4.72 -24.10 -6.17
C GLY A 165 -4.65 -23.97 -4.64
N GLN A 166 -3.56 -23.40 -4.09
CA GLN A 166 -3.47 -23.08 -2.66
C GLN A 166 -4.53 -22.05 -2.24
N THR A 167 -4.87 -22.06 -0.95
CA THR A 167 -5.83 -21.13 -0.37
C THR A 167 -5.11 -19.97 0.30
N VAL A 168 -5.57 -18.74 0.03
CA VAL A 168 -5.12 -17.52 0.73
C VAL A 168 -6.30 -16.88 1.42
N LEU A 169 -6.13 -16.46 2.68
CA LEU A 169 -7.11 -15.64 3.39
C LEU A 169 -6.62 -14.20 3.45
N ILE A 170 -7.49 -13.29 3.04
CA ILE A 170 -7.22 -11.87 2.93
C ILE A 170 -8.19 -11.13 3.86
N GLN A 171 -7.64 -10.39 4.81
CA GLN A 171 -8.44 -9.65 5.77
C GLN A 171 -8.78 -8.26 5.27
N GLY A 172 -10.05 -7.90 5.39
CA GLY A 172 -10.55 -6.58 5.01
C GLY A 172 -10.70 -6.39 3.50
N THR A 173 -11.04 -5.16 3.13
CA THR A 173 -11.37 -4.75 1.75
C THR A 173 -10.74 -3.39 1.41
N GLY A 174 -9.65 -3.04 2.11
CA GLY A 174 -8.86 -1.85 1.82
C GLY A 174 -7.92 -2.08 0.63
N GLY A 175 -7.09 -1.08 0.32
CA GLY A 175 -6.19 -1.11 -0.84
C GLY A 175 -5.32 -2.37 -0.94
N VAL A 176 -4.55 -2.69 0.10
CA VAL A 176 -3.67 -3.88 0.09
C VAL A 176 -4.50 -5.16 -0.10
N SER A 177 -5.62 -5.28 0.61
CA SER A 177 -6.50 -6.45 0.54
C SER A 177 -7.05 -6.68 -0.87
N LEU A 178 -7.48 -5.63 -1.57
CA LEU A 178 -8.05 -5.77 -2.90
C LEU A 178 -6.97 -6.01 -3.98
N PHE A 179 -5.78 -5.43 -3.85
CA PHE A 179 -4.65 -5.84 -4.70
C PHE A 179 -4.26 -7.29 -4.48
N ALA A 180 -4.19 -7.73 -3.22
CA ALA A 180 -3.92 -9.13 -2.89
C ALA A 180 -4.98 -10.08 -3.47
N LEU A 181 -6.25 -9.67 -3.49
CA LEU A 181 -7.32 -10.45 -4.11
C LEU A 181 -7.12 -10.59 -5.62
N GLN A 182 -6.79 -9.50 -6.30
CA GLN A 182 -6.51 -9.51 -7.74
C GLN A 182 -5.28 -10.35 -8.08
N PHE A 183 -4.21 -10.23 -7.31
CA PHE A 183 -3.01 -11.08 -7.45
C PHE A 183 -3.30 -12.54 -7.13
N ALA A 184 -4.10 -12.83 -6.09
CA ALA A 184 -4.52 -14.19 -5.77
C ALA A 184 -5.25 -14.85 -6.93
N HIS A 185 -6.19 -14.12 -7.55
CA HIS A 185 -6.90 -14.59 -8.72
C HIS A 185 -5.93 -14.85 -9.89
N ALA A 186 -5.02 -13.92 -10.18
CA ALA A 186 -4.04 -14.07 -11.25
C ALA A 186 -3.04 -15.21 -11.01
N PHE A 187 -2.71 -15.51 -9.76
CA PHE A 187 -1.84 -16.63 -9.37
C PHE A 187 -2.58 -17.97 -9.29
N GLY A 188 -3.88 -18.01 -9.59
CA GLY A 188 -4.70 -19.22 -9.53
C GLY A 188 -4.96 -19.72 -8.10
N LEU A 189 -4.98 -18.84 -7.12
CA LEU A 189 -5.26 -19.18 -5.72
C LEU A 189 -6.76 -19.12 -5.41
N ARG A 190 -7.17 -19.87 -4.39
CA ARG A 190 -8.51 -19.77 -3.81
C ARG A 190 -8.51 -18.71 -2.71
N ALA A 191 -8.99 -17.51 -3.02
CA ALA A 191 -9.01 -16.40 -2.08
C ALA A 191 -10.26 -16.43 -1.17
N ILE A 192 -10.07 -16.43 0.14
CA ILE A 192 -11.11 -16.19 1.14
C ILE A 192 -10.97 -14.74 1.63
N VAL A 193 -12.04 -13.93 1.53
CA VAL A 193 -12.00 -12.52 1.99
C VAL A 193 -12.85 -12.35 3.24
N THR A 194 -12.30 -11.69 4.27
CA THR A 194 -13.05 -11.36 5.49
C THR A 194 -13.42 -9.87 5.55
N SER A 195 -14.63 -9.55 6.03
CA SER A 195 -15.08 -8.15 6.21
C SER A 195 -16.20 -8.07 7.25
N SER A 196 -16.50 -6.87 7.72
CA SER A 196 -17.66 -6.60 8.59
C SER A 196 -18.92 -6.19 7.81
N SER A 197 -18.83 -6.12 6.48
CA SER A 197 -19.89 -5.60 5.61
C SER A 197 -20.21 -6.58 4.50
N ASP A 198 -21.44 -7.10 4.47
CA ASP A 198 -21.90 -8.01 3.42
C ASP A 198 -21.86 -7.35 2.04
N GLY A 199 -22.22 -6.07 1.93
CA GLY A 199 -22.12 -5.32 0.67
C GLY A 199 -20.69 -5.27 0.10
N LYS A 200 -19.67 -5.15 0.96
CA LYS A 200 -18.27 -5.21 0.53
C LYS A 200 -17.85 -6.65 0.18
N LEU A 201 -18.38 -7.65 0.86
CA LEU A 201 -18.10 -9.06 0.53
C LEU A 201 -18.69 -9.46 -0.82
N GLU A 202 -19.90 -9.00 -1.15
CA GLU A 202 -20.47 -9.25 -2.48
C GLU A 202 -19.62 -8.60 -3.59
N ARG A 203 -19.13 -7.37 -3.38
CA ARG A 203 -18.16 -6.74 -4.29
C ARG A 203 -16.83 -7.50 -4.36
N ALA A 204 -16.37 -8.11 -3.27
CA ALA A 204 -15.17 -8.94 -3.28
C ALA A 204 -15.38 -10.23 -4.11
N LYS A 205 -16.57 -10.85 -4.08
CA LYS A 205 -16.90 -11.99 -4.95
C LYS A 205 -16.83 -11.61 -6.42
N THR A 206 -17.35 -10.44 -6.81
CA THR A 206 -17.26 -9.97 -8.20
C THR A 206 -15.81 -9.74 -8.66
N LEU A 207 -14.87 -9.53 -7.72
CA LEU A 207 -13.44 -9.38 -7.98
C LEU A 207 -12.67 -10.73 -7.92
N GLY A 208 -13.37 -11.86 -7.79
CA GLY A 208 -12.75 -13.18 -7.84
C GLY A 208 -12.50 -13.84 -6.48
N ALA A 209 -13.11 -13.36 -5.40
CA ALA A 209 -13.05 -14.08 -4.12
C ALA A 209 -13.76 -15.44 -4.26
N TRP A 210 -13.06 -16.52 -3.89
CA TRP A 210 -13.60 -17.88 -3.92
C TRP A 210 -14.64 -18.08 -2.81
N GLN A 211 -14.37 -17.55 -1.62
CA GLN A 211 -15.30 -17.53 -0.49
C GLN A 211 -15.19 -16.21 0.27
N VAL A 212 -16.20 -15.92 1.10
CA VAL A 212 -16.24 -14.74 1.94
C VAL A 212 -16.69 -15.06 3.35
N ILE A 213 -16.20 -14.31 4.33
CA ILE A 213 -16.59 -14.49 5.74
C ILE A 213 -16.93 -13.12 6.34
N ASN A 214 -18.16 -12.97 6.82
CA ASN A 214 -18.53 -11.82 7.64
C ASN A 214 -18.13 -12.08 9.10
N TYR A 215 -17.05 -11.44 9.58
CA TYR A 215 -16.53 -11.69 10.93
C TYR A 215 -17.40 -11.09 12.05
N ARG A 216 -18.38 -10.24 11.73
CA ARG A 216 -19.39 -9.81 12.73
C ARG A 216 -20.46 -10.87 12.93
N ALA A 217 -20.89 -11.52 11.85
CA ALA A 217 -21.87 -12.61 11.91
C ALA A 217 -21.23 -13.92 12.40
N LYS A 218 -19.95 -14.13 12.09
CA LYS A 218 -19.16 -15.31 12.46
C LYS A 218 -17.85 -14.87 13.13
N PRO A 219 -17.85 -14.51 14.43
CA PRO A 219 -16.65 -14.05 15.13
C PRO A 219 -15.52 -15.08 15.18
N ALA A 220 -15.84 -16.37 15.23
CA ALA A 220 -14.91 -17.48 15.04
C ALA A 220 -14.63 -17.71 13.54
N TRP A 221 -14.17 -16.67 12.85
CA TRP A 221 -13.95 -16.70 11.40
C TRP A 221 -12.86 -17.70 11.00
N ASP A 222 -11.94 -17.99 11.92
CA ASP A 222 -10.85 -18.95 11.78
C ASP A 222 -11.38 -20.39 11.64
N GLU A 223 -12.35 -20.77 12.47
CA GLU A 223 -13.05 -22.06 12.37
C GLU A 223 -13.78 -22.19 11.02
N VAL A 224 -14.48 -21.14 10.61
CA VAL A 224 -15.17 -21.09 9.29
C VAL A 224 -14.16 -21.22 8.14
N ALA A 225 -13.00 -20.58 8.22
CA ALA A 225 -11.94 -20.73 7.22
C ALA A 225 -11.41 -22.17 7.15
N ARG A 226 -11.28 -22.86 8.29
CA ARG A 226 -10.93 -24.29 8.30
C ARG A 226 -12.04 -25.15 7.70
N GLU A 227 -13.30 -24.90 8.01
CA GLU A 227 -14.44 -25.63 7.43
C GLU A 227 -14.48 -25.50 5.91
N LEU A 228 -14.34 -24.27 5.40
CA LEU A 228 -14.30 -24.00 3.95
C LEU A 228 -13.15 -24.76 3.26
N THR A 229 -12.04 -24.98 3.96
CA THR A 229 -10.87 -25.72 3.45
C THR A 229 -10.91 -27.22 3.77
N GLY A 230 -12.06 -27.77 4.19
CA GLY A 230 -12.20 -29.19 4.51
C GLY A 230 -11.36 -29.63 5.72
N GLY A 231 -11.11 -28.71 6.65
CA GLY A 231 -10.30 -28.91 7.86
C GLY A 231 -8.80 -28.71 7.66
N ALA A 232 -8.31 -28.58 6.42
CA ALA A 232 -6.88 -28.42 6.13
C ALA A 232 -6.31 -27.09 6.64
N GLY A 233 -7.11 -26.02 6.64
CA GLY A 233 -6.64 -24.66 6.91
C GLY A 233 -6.21 -23.94 5.63
N VAL A 234 -5.82 -22.67 5.79
CA VAL A 234 -5.36 -21.83 4.67
C VAL A 234 -3.83 -21.82 4.58
N ASN A 235 -3.29 -21.79 3.37
CA ASN A 235 -1.84 -21.82 3.16
C ASN A 235 -1.20 -20.49 3.52
N HIS A 236 -1.86 -19.39 3.16
CA HIS A 236 -1.33 -18.03 3.31
C HIS A 236 -2.38 -17.13 3.95
N ILE A 237 -1.96 -16.26 4.86
CA ILE A 237 -2.81 -15.21 5.42
C ILE A 237 -2.12 -13.87 5.28
N LEU A 238 -2.85 -12.87 4.78
CA LEU A 238 -2.45 -11.48 4.86
C LEU A 238 -3.16 -10.83 6.05
N GLU A 239 -2.40 -10.63 7.12
CA GLU A 239 -2.87 -10.11 8.41
C GLU A 239 -2.79 -8.59 8.44
N MET A 240 -3.95 -7.95 8.53
CA MET A 240 -4.09 -6.49 8.45
C MET A 240 -4.42 -5.85 9.79
N VAL A 241 -4.73 -6.64 10.83
CA VAL A 241 -5.32 -6.13 12.07
C VAL A 241 -4.33 -6.18 13.23
N GLY A 242 -3.72 -7.34 13.49
CA GLY A 242 -2.84 -7.55 14.64
C GLY A 242 -3.60 -7.89 15.94
N GLY A 243 -2.87 -7.91 17.07
CA GLY A 243 -3.41 -8.28 18.39
C GLY A 243 -3.98 -9.69 18.42
N ASP A 244 -5.09 -9.88 19.15
CA ASP A 244 -5.77 -11.18 19.28
C ASP A 244 -6.25 -11.76 17.94
N ASN A 245 -6.48 -10.91 16.93
CA ASN A 245 -6.84 -11.38 15.59
C ASN A 245 -5.72 -12.21 14.95
N ALA A 246 -4.46 -11.83 15.17
CA ALA A 246 -3.33 -12.57 14.63
C ALA A 246 -3.23 -13.98 15.22
N ARG A 247 -3.67 -14.19 16.46
CA ARG A 247 -3.76 -15.53 17.05
C ARG A 247 -4.77 -16.41 16.30
N ARG A 248 -5.96 -15.87 15.99
CA ARG A 248 -6.96 -16.58 15.16
C ARG A 248 -6.42 -16.89 13.77
N SER A 249 -5.63 -15.99 13.20
CA SER A 249 -4.92 -16.26 11.95
C SER A 249 -4.00 -17.48 12.06
N LEU A 250 -3.25 -17.65 13.15
CA LEU A 250 -2.46 -18.87 13.35
C LEU A 250 -3.33 -20.13 13.40
N ASP A 251 -4.47 -20.07 14.08
CA ASP A 251 -5.38 -21.22 14.22
C ASP A 251 -6.05 -21.61 12.89
N ALA A 252 -6.24 -20.65 11.98
CA ALA A 252 -6.75 -20.86 10.64
C ALA A 252 -5.73 -21.47 9.66
N LEU A 253 -4.42 -21.41 9.96
CA LEU A 253 -3.38 -21.87 9.04
C LEU A 253 -3.36 -23.40 8.88
N ALA A 254 -3.00 -23.80 7.67
CA ALA A 254 -2.59 -25.16 7.34
C ALA A 254 -1.16 -25.47 7.84
N ALA A 255 -0.78 -26.75 7.77
CA ALA A 255 0.62 -27.14 7.89
C ALA A 255 1.47 -26.45 6.80
N ASP A 256 2.69 -26.07 7.16
CA ASP A 256 3.62 -25.23 6.41
C ASP A 256 3.02 -23.86 6.01
N GLY A 257 2.02 -23.40 6.76
CA GLY A 257 1.31 -22.16 6.50
C GLY A 257 2.15 -20.90 6.81
N ARG A 258 1.85 -19.80 6.11
CA ARG A 258 2.52 -18.52 6.26
C ARG A 258 1.57 -17.39 6.64
N LEU A 259 1.93 -16.65 7.67
CA LEU A 259 1.26 -15.43 8.13
C LEU A 259 2.10 -14.21 7.75
N SER A 260 1.60 -13.39 6.83
CA SER A 260 2.22 -12.11 6.46
C SER A 260 1.62 -10.98 7.30
N ILE A 261 2.39 -10.43 8.23
CA ILE A 261 1.98 -9.31 9.08
C ILE A 261 2.19 -8.02 8.30
N ILE A 262 1.11 -7.33 7.98
CA ILE A 262 1.10 -6.11 7.17
C ILE A 262 0.55 -4.92 7.94
N GLY A 263 -0.57 -5.11 8.64
CA GLY A 263 -1.29 -4.02 9.29
C GLY A 263 -1.23 -4.08 10.82
N LEU A 264 -1.51 -2.92 11.41
CA LEU A 264 -1.49 -2.65 12.85
C LEU A 264 -2.78 -1.93 13.29
N LEU A 265 -3.92 -2.27 12.68
CA LEU A 265 -5.20 -1.59 12.93
C LEU A 265 -5.75 -1.82 14.35
N GLY A 266 -5.40 -2.93 14.99
CA GLY A 266 -5.96 -3.34 16.28
C GLY A 266 -5.02 -3.23 17.48
N SER A 267 -3.74 -3.58 17.30
CA SER A 267 -2.73 -3.59 18.37
C SER A 267 -1.33 -3.40 17.82
N MET A 268 -0.44 -2.80 18.62
CA MET A 268 0.99 -2.67 18.36
C MET A 268 1.80 -3.89 18.83
N GLU A 269 1.15 -4.84 19.50
CA GLU A 269 1.78 -6.04 20.06
C GLU A 269 1.18 -7.32 19.46
N LEU A 270 2.04 -8.33 19.31
CA LEU A 270 1.67 -9.68 18.89
C LEU A 270 2.13 -10.69 19.95
N SER A 271 1.26 -11.63 20.27
CA SER A 271 1.56 -12.76 21.17
C SER A 271 1.07 -14.05 20.55
N PHE A 272 1.96 -15.05 20.49
CA PHE A 272 1.67 -16.30 19.83
C PHE A 272 2.04 -17.52 20.69
N PRO A 273 1.19 -18.57 20.73
CA PRO A 273 1.56 -19.83 21.34
C PRO A 273 2.63 -20.55 20.51
N ILE A 274 3.58 -21.21 21.16
CA ILE A 274 4.70 -21.91 20.48
C ILE A 274 4.27 -23.20 19.76
N VAL A 275 3.19 -23.85 20.23
CA VAL A 275 2.79 -25.17 19.75
C VAL A 275 2.43 -25.20 18.25
N PRO A 276 1.66 -24.25 17.69
CA PRO A 276 1.42 -24.18 16.24
C PRO A 276 2.70 -24.11 15.41
N PHE A 277 3.72 -23.35 15.82
CA PHE A 277 4.99 -23.26 15.10
C PHE A 277 5.70 -24.61 15.01
N LEU A 278 5.73 -25.35 16.11
CA LEU A 278 6.41 -26.64 16.17
C LEU A 278 5.65 -27.73 15.41
N ARG A 279 4.32 -27.77 15.53
CA ARG A 279 3.50 -28.83 14.93
C ARG A 279 3.21 -28.60 13.45
N ASN A 280 2.98 -27.35 13.06
CA ASN A 280 2.54 -27.00 11.71
C ASN A 280 3.62 -26.26 10.93
N ARG A 281 4.84 -26.11 11.46
CA ARG A 281 5.98 -25.44 10.79
C ARG A 281 5.64 -24.05 10.25
N ILE A 282 4.88 -23.29 11.05
CA ILE A 282 4.35 -21.98 10.64
C ILE A 282 5.49 -20.97 10.47
N VAL A 283 5.38 -20.14 9.42
CA VAL A 283 6.20 -18.95 9.24
C VAL A 283 5.37 -17.70 9.50
N VAL A 284 5.85 -16.82 10.38
CA VAL A 284 5.32 -15.47 10.55
C VAL A 284 6.35 -14.49 10.03
N GLN A 285 5.96 -13.65 9.08
CA GLN A 285 6.85 -12.70 8.40
C GLN A 285 6.24 -11.31 8.41
N GLY A 286 6.97 -10.32 8.92
CA GLY A 286 6.63 -8.91 8.75
C GLY A 286 6.88 -8.46 7.31
N ILE A 287 5.94 -7.70 6.76
CA ILE A 287 6.03 -7.12 5.42
C ILE A 287 6.01 -5.60 5.54
N SER A 288 7.04 -4.96 5.02
CA SER A 288 7.10 -3.50 4.89
C SER A 288 7.31 -3.12 3.43
N ILE A 289 6.21 -2.80 2.74
CA ILE A 289 6.16 -2.32 1.36
C ILE A 289 6.93 -3.23 0.38
N GLY A 290 8.18 -2.92 0.05
CA GLY A 290 9.01 -3.68 -0.88
C GLY A 290 10.09 -2.84 -1.55
N HIS A 291 11.07 -3.51 -2.18
CA HIS A 291 12.16 -2.88 -2.91
C HIS A 291 11.79 -2.53 -4.36
N ARG A 292 12.56 -1.63 -4.99
CA ARG A 292 12.32 -1.13 -6.34
C ARG A 292 12.19 -2.22 -7.41
N ARG A 293 13.06 -3.24 -7.42
CA ARG A 293 12.98 -4.34 -8.40
C ARG A 293 11.65 -5.11 -8.32
N ALA A 294 11.07 -5.28 -7.12
CA ALA A 294 9.77 -5.92 -6.96
C ALA A 294 8.66 -5.00 -7.48
N PHE A 295 8.80 -3.68 -7.31
CA PHE A 295 7.89 -2.69 -7.87
C PHE A 295 7.91 -2.73 -9.41
N GLU A 296 9.09 -2.74 -10.03
CA GLU A 296 9.23 -2.83 -11.48
C GLU A 296 8.59 -4.12 -12.03
N ARG A 297 8.89 -5.29 -11.42
CA ARG A 297 8.24 -6.57 -11.79
C ARG A 297 6.73 -6.56 -11.59
N MET A 298 6.25 -5.96 -10.50
CA MET A 298 4.82 -5.86 -10.24
C MET A 298 4.13 -5.02 -11.32
N ASN A 299 4.75 -3.92 -11.74
CA ASN A 299 4.21 -3.07 -12.80
C ASN A 299 4.13 -3.81 -14.14
N GLU A 300 5.16 -4.60 -14.47
CA GLU A 300 5.15 -5.50 -15.64
C GLU A 300 4.01 -6.53 -15.56
N ALA A 301 3.82 -7.15 -14.39
CA ALA A 301 2.75 -8.13 -14.17
C ALA A 301 1.36 -7.49 -14.26
N ILE A 302 1.16 -6.29 -13.68
CA ILE A 302 -0.09 -5.54 -13.76
C ILE A 302 -0.45 -5.25 -15.22
N GLU A 303 0.53 -4.82 -16.03
CA GLU A 303 0.34 -4.58 -17.45
C GLU A 303 -0.02 -5.87 -18.20
N ALA A 304 0.76 -6.95 -18.01
CA ALA A 304 0.56 -8.22 -18.70
C ALA A 304 -0.78 -8.90 -18.34
N LEU A 305 -1.25 -8.71 -17.11
CA LEU A 305 -2.48 -9.32 -16.59
C LEU A 305 -3.68 -8.38 -16.67
N ALA A 306 -3.51 -7.18 -17.23
CA ALA A 306 -4.53 -6.13 -17.33
C ALA A 306 -5.24 -5.84 -15.99
N ILE A 307 -4.50 -5.86 -14.88
CA ILE A 307 -5.07 -5.65 -13.53
C ILE A 307 -5.46 -4.18 -13.38
N LYS A 308 -6.71 -3.93 -13.00
CA LYS A 308 -7.23 -2.58 -12.77
C LYS A 308 -7.39 -2.29 -11.27
N PRO A 309 -6.65 -1.31 -10.71
CA PRO A 309 -6.79 -0.92 -9.31
C PRO A 309 -8.23 -0.58 -8.92
N VAL A 310 -8.65 -1.01 -7.74
CA VAL A 310 -9.97 -0.66 -7.20
C VAL A 310 -9.88 0.67 -6.45
N ILE A 311 -10.52 1.69 -7.01
CA ILE A 311 -10.62 3.03 -6.43
C ILE A 311 -12.04 3.23 -5.91
N ASP A 312 -12.17 3.60 -4.63
CA ASP A 312 -13.46 3.89 -4.00
C ASP A 312 -13.93 5.29 -4.38
N LYS A 313 -13.02 6.27 -4.32
CA LYS A 313 -13.34 7.67 -4.61
C LYS A 313 -12.10 8.47 -5.00
N VAL A 314 -12.31 9.43 -5.90
CA VAL A 314 -11.35 10.47 -6.28
C VAL A 314 -11.83 11.82 -5.74
N PHE A 315 -10.93 12.57 -5.13
CA PHE A 315 -11.15 13.93 -4.60
C PHE A 315 -10.29 14.94 -5.35
N GLY A 316 -10.69 16.21 -5.35
CA GLY A 316 -9.84 17.31 -5.83
C GLY A 316 -8.72 17.65 -4.85
N PHE A 317 -7.67 18.33 -5.33
CA PHE A 317 -6.56 18.79 -4.48
C PHE A 317 -7.01 19.73 -3.36
N ASP A 318 -8.05 20.52 -3.56
CA ASP A 318 -8.60 21.42 -2.53
C ASP A 318 -9.50 20.68 -1.52
N GLU A 319 -9.74 19.38 -1.72
CA GLU A 319 -10.60 18.54 -0.87
C GLU A 319 -9.80 17.54 -0.01
N VAL A 320 -8.50 17.74 0.15
CA VAL A 320 -7.61 16.87 0.92
C VAL A 320 -8.15 16.52 2.31
N PRO A 321 -8.62 17.47 3.15
CA PRO A 321 -9.20 17.12 4.45
C PRO A 321 -10.37 16.13 4.36
N ARG A 322 -11.27 16.30 3.37
CA ARG A 322 -12.40 15.40 3.13
C ARG A 322 -11.95 14.02 2.66
N ALA A 323 -10.84 13.94 1.91
CA ALA A 323 -10.26 12.67 1.50
C ALA A 323 -9.75 11.86 2.72
N PHE A 324 -9.12 12.53 3.68
CA PHE A 324 -8.71 11.91 4.96
C PHE A 324 -9.91 11.49 5.82
N GLU A 325 -10.95 12.31 5.92
CA GLU A 325 -12.20 11.93 6.62
C GLU A 325 -12.88 10.71 5.98
N HIS A 326 -12.82 10.57 4.66
CA HIS A 326 -13.36 9.39 3.95
C HIS A 326 -12.51 8.14 4.21
N LEU A 327 -11.19 8.30 4.37
CA LEU A 327 -10.28 7.19 4.70
C LEU A 327 -10.64 6.51 6.02
N GLU A 328 -11.05 7.28 7.02
CA GLU A 328 -11.46 6.75 8.34
C GLU A 328 -12.73 5.89 8.28
N LYS A 329 -13.59 6.09 7.28
CA LYS A 329 -14.83 5.34 7.10
C LYS A 329 -14.60 3.92 6.57
N GLY A 330 -13.35 3.57 6.26
CA GLY A 330 -12.97 2.30 5.68
C GLY A 330 -13.45 2.21 4.22
N PRO A 331 -12.72 2.78 3.24
CA PRO A 331 -13.07 2.68 1.83
C PRO A 331 -13.03 1.22 1.33
N PHE A 332 -13.71 0.94 0.21
CA PHE A 332 -13.51 -0.30 -0.53
C PHE A 332 -12.47 -0.07 -1.63
N GLY A 333 -11.21 -0.41 -1.33
CA GLY A 333 -10.06 -0.09 -2.18
C GLY A 333 -9.36 1.20 -1.76
N LYS A 334 -8.95 2.01 -2.75
CA LYS A 334 -8.09 3.18 -2.55
C LYS A 334 -8.85 4.50 -2.68
N ILE A 335 -8.36 5.52 -1.99
CA ILE A 335 -8.79 6.91 -2.13
C ILE A 335 -7.68 7.66 -2.86
N VAL A 336 -8.07 8.46 -3.84
CA VAL A 336 -7.15 9.22 -4.68
C VAL A 336 -7.47 10.71 -4.59
N ILE A 337 -6.44 11.54 -4.66
CA ILE A 337 -6.50 13.00 -4.80
C ILE A 337 -5.90 13.35 -6.16
N ALA A 338 -6.65 14.04 -7.02
CA ALA A 338 -6.19 14.51 -8.32
C ALA A 338 -5.68 15.96 -8.22
N THR A 339 -4.53 16.26 -8.83
CA THR A 339 -3.82 17.55 -8.70
C THR A 339 -4.09 18.57 -9.83
N ALA A 340 -4.94 18.23 -10.80
CA ALA A 340 -5.35 19.02 -11.98
C ALA A 340 -4.34 19.10 -13.16
#